data_AF-A0A2D0J3J1-F1
#
_entry.id   AF-A0A2D0J3J1-F1
#
_cell.length_a   1.000
_cell.length_b   1.000
_cell.length_c   1.000
_cell.angle_alpha   90.00
_cell.angle_beta   90.00
_cell.angle_gamma   90.00
#
_symmetry.space_group_name_H-M   'P 1'
#
loop_
_entity.id
_entity.type
_entity.pdbx_description
1 polymer ?
#
loop_
_entity_poly.entity_id
_entity_poly.type
_entity_poly.pdbx_seq_one_letter_code
_entity_poly.pdbx_strand_id
1 'polypeptide(L)'
;MKVQIIMPSITSLMSGAEITNQIKGLMLPPGYRMVRVDRRLSDWISQSHFELALVNDASKEVAYYNRVVIQSDVVLNCRPVTQILVWRIRTPQHRAVLRDLAGKVFLIISLNDIMSLYQI
;
A
#
# COMPACT_ATOMS: atom_id res chain seq x y z
N MET A 1 -19.66 5.79 9.21
CA MET A 1 -19.27 6.12 7.82
C MET A 1 -18.65 4.87 7.19
N LYS A 2 -19.26 4.30 6.15
CA LYS A 2 -18.76 3.08 5.50
C LYS A 2 -17.66 3.48 4.54
N VAL A 3 -16.38 3.28 4.92
CA VAL A 3 -15.26 3.52 4.01
C VAL A 3 -15.25 2.40 2.98
N GLN A 4 -15.76 2.69 1.79
CA GLN A 4 -15.75 1.73 0.69
C GLN A 4 -14.48 1.93 -0.13
N ILE A 5 -13.72 0.85 -0.32
CA ILE A 5 -12.55 0.87 -1.20
C ILE A 5 -13.07 0.87 -2.63
N ILE A 6 -12.95 2.00 -3.33
CA ILE A 6 -13.03 2.03 -4.79
C ILE A 6 -11.66 1.60 -5.29
N MET A 7 -11.62 0.46 -5.95
CA MET A 7 -10.39 -0.11 -6.48
C MET A 7 -9.87 0.80 -7.60
N PRO A 8 -8.63 1.31 -7.50
CA PRO A 8 -8.06 2.17 -8.53
C PRO A 8 -7.74 1.38 -9.80
N SER A 9 -7.83 2.05 -10.94
CA SER A 9 -7.35 1.49 -12.20
C SER A 9 -5.83 1.41 -12.21
N ILE A 10 -5.29 0.43 -12.93
CA ILE A 10 -3.83 0.28 -13.11
C ILE A 10 -3.19 1.58 -13.61
N THR A 11 -3.84 2.30 -14.54
CA THR A 11 -3.35 3.56 -15.10
C THR A 11 -3.19 4.64 -14.03
N SER A 12 -4.10 4.72 -13.06
CA SER A 12 -4.01 5.69 -11.96
C SER A 12 -2.90 5.39 -10.96
N LEU A 13 -2.41 4.15 -10.94
CA LEU A 13 -1.30 3.71 -10.09
C LEU A 13 0.05 3.76 -10.81
N MET A 14 0.05 3.80 -12.15
CA MET A 14 1.27 3.81 -12.96
C MET A 14 2.16 5.06 -12.74
N SER A 15 1.59 6.15 -12.24
CA SER A 15 2.33 7.36 -11.87
C SER A 15 3.10 7.22 -10.55
N GLY A 16 2.88 6.14 -9.79
CA GLY A 16 3.58 5.89 -8.55
C GLY A 16 5.03 5.45 -8.74
N ALA A 17 5.82 5.64 -7.70
CA ALA A 17 7.20 5.18 -7.66
C ALA A 17 7.24 3.65 -7.54
N GLU A 18 8.04 3.00 -8.37
CA GLU A 18 8.30 1.57 -8.21
C GLU A 18 9.22 1.34 -7.00
N ILE A 19 8.72 0.59 -6.02
CA ILE A 19 9.43 0.30 -4.76
C ILE A 19 9.82 -1.17 -4.62
N THR A 20 9.64 -1.99 -5.65
CA THR A 20 9.93 -3.45 -5.62
C THR A 20 11.29 -3.74 -5.00
N ASN A 21 12.33 -3.02 -5.46
CA ASN A 21 13.72 -3.21 -5.02
C ASN A 21 14.02 -2.63 -3.62
N GLN A 22 13.16 -1.76 -3.10
CA GLN A 22 13.31 -1.20 -1.77
C GLN A 22 12.79 -2.16 -0.69
N ILE A 23 12.01 -3.16 -1.11
CA ILE A 23 11.46 -4.16 -0.21
C ILE A 23 12.44 -5.34 -0.07
N LYS A 24 13.23 -5.31 1.01
CA LYS A 24 14.13 -6.42 1.35
C LYS A 24 13.34 -7.73 1.52
N GLY A 25 13.78 -8.77 0.81
CA GLY A 25 13.19 -10.11 0.89
C GLY A 25 11.87 -10.30 0.11
N LEU A 26 11.46 -9.32 -0.69
CA LEU A 26 10.37 -9.50 -1.65
C LEU A 26 10.94 -9.97 -2.99
N MET A 27 10.69 -11.24 -3.31
CA MET A 27 10.89 -11.77 -4.66
C MET A 27 9.54 -11.85 -5.33
N LEU A 28 9.35 -11.04 -6.38
CA LEU A 28 8.16 -11.05 -7.20
C LEU A 28 8.41 -11.88 -8.47
N PRO A 29 7.42 -12.64 -8.97
CA PRO A 29 7.52 -13.24 -10.29
C PRO A 29 7.64 -12.15 -11.39
N PRO A 30 8.18 -12.49 -12.56
CA PRO A 30 8.24 -11.58 -13.69
C PRO A 30 6.86 -10.98 -14.02
N GLY A 31 6.85 -9.69 -14.35
CA GLY A 31 5.63 -8.93 -14.66
C GLY A 31 4.88 -8.40 -13.44
N TYR A 32 5.29 -8.74 -12.21
CA TYR A 32 4.78 -8.10 -11.01
C TYR A 32 5.72 -7.01 -10.53
N ARG A 33 5.14 -5.87 -10.15
CA ARG A 33 5.89 -4.78 -9.51
C ARG A 33 5.08 -4.15 -8.39
N MET A 34 5.79 -3.70 -7.37
CA MET A 34 5.20 -2.96 -6.26
C MET A 34 5.34 -1.47 -6.53
N VAL A 35 4.21 -0.77 -6.47
CA VAL A 35 4.14 0.67 -6.73
C VAL A 35 3.63 1.38 -5.49
N ARG A 36 4.29 2.48 -5.12
CA ARG A 36 3.87 3.42 -4.08
C ARG A 36 3.35 4.70 -4.71
N VAL A 37 2.15 5.12 -4.34
CA VAL A 37 1.60 6.42 -4.73
C VAL A 37 1.35 7.22 -3.47
N ASP A 38 2.00 8.36 -3.35
CA ASP A 38 1.76 9.30 -2.27
C ASP A 38 0.75 10.36 -2.70
N ARG A 39 -0.12 10.79 -1.79
CA ARG A 39 -1.00 11.98 -1.94
C ARG A 39 -2.02 11.97 -3.08
N ARG A 40 -2.28 10.84 -3.76
CA ARG A 40 -3.27 10.75 -4.86
C ARG A 40 -4.69 11.10 -4.43
N LEU A 41 -5.02 10.91 -3.15
CA LEU A 41 -6.36 11.12 -2.60
C LEU A 41 -6.41 12.36 -1.69
N SER A 42 -5.50 13.32 -1.87
CA SER A 42 -5.43 14.53 -1.03
C SER A 42 -6.68 15.39 -1.09
N ASP A 43 -7.43 15.32 -2.18
CA ASP A 43 -8.72 16.00 -2.29
C ASP A 43 -9.80 15.39 -1.38
N TRP A 44 -9.62 14.13 -0.95
CA TRP A 44 -10.62 13.34 -0.23
C TRP A 44 -10.18 12.95 1.19
N ILE A 45 -8.87 12.89 1.44
CA ILE A 45 -8.25 12.49 2.70
C ILE A 45 -7.31 13.61 3.12
N SER A 46 -7.67 14.32 4.18
CA SER A 46 -6.87 15.43 4.73
C SER A 46 -5.65 14.95 5.52
N GLN A 47 -5.69 13.72 6.02
CA GLN A 47 -4.58 13.10 6.74
C GLN A 47 -3.44 12.69 5.78
N SER A 48 -2.22 12.56 6.33
CA SER A 48 -1.11 12.00 5.58
C SER A 48 -1.44 10.56 5.16
N HIS A 49 -1.35 10.28 3.87
CA HIS A 49 -1.73 8.98 3.33
C HIS A 49 -0.90 8.63 2.11
N PHE A 50 -0.80 7.32 1.88
CA PHE A 50 -0.19 6.76 0.70
C PHE A 50 -0.84 5.42 0.36
N GLU A 51 -0.55 4.95 -0.84
CA GLU A 51 -1.12 3.74 -1.40
C GLU A 51 0.00 2.84 -1.88
N LEU A 52 -0.13 1.56 -1.60
CA LEU A 52 0.75 0.52 -2.11
C LEU A 52 -0.08 -0.41 -2.99
N ALA A 53 0.42 -0.68 -4.18
CA ALA A 53 -0.24 -1.58 -5.11
C ALA A 53 0.74 -2.59 -5.67
N LEU A 54 0.36 -3.87 -5.66
CA LEU A 54 1.00 -4.89 -6.46
C LEU A 54 0.29 -4.94 -7.82
N VAL A 55 1.01 -4.56 -8.85
CA VAL A 55 0.51 -4.50 -10.21
C VAL A 55 1.09 -5.66 -11.00
N ASN A 56 0.26 -6.30 -11.83
CA ASN A 56 0.71 -7.25 -12.84
C ASN A 56 0.63 -6.58 -14.22
N ASP A 57 1.78 -6.27 -14.81
CA ASP A 57 1.86 -5.59 -16.10
C ASP A 57 1.48 -6.50 -17.28
N ALA A 58 1.52 -7.83 -17.11
CA ALA A 58 1.11 -8.80 -18.13
C ALA A 58 -0.41 -8.92 -18.23
N SER A 59 -1.11 -9.03 -17.08
CA SER A 59 -2.59 -9.08 -17.07
C SER A 59 -3.26 -7.70 -17.00
N LYS A 60 -2.48 -6.62 -16.80
CA LYS A 60 -2.97 -5.26 -16.59
C LYS A 60 -3.90 -5.12 -15.37
N GLU A 61 -3.65 -5.92 -14.35
CA GLU A 61 -4.47 -5.98 -13.14
C GLU A 61 -3.73 -5.50 -11.90
N VAL A 62 -4.52 -5.03 -10.92
CA VAL A 62 -4.04 -4.75 -9.56
C VAL A 62 -4.34 -5.99 -8.72
N ALA A 63 -3.28 -6.73 -8.37
CA ALA A 63 -3.40 -7.98 -7.60
C ALA A 63 -3.60 -7.70 -6.09
N TYR A 64 -2.99 -6.63 -5.60
CA TYR A 64 -3.06 -6.22 -4.21
C TYR A 64 -3.10 -4.70 -4.15
N TYR A 65 -3.92 -4.16 -3.26
CA TYR A 65 -3.99 -2.73 -3.00
C TYR A 65 -4.09 -2.52 -1.50
N ASN A 66 -3.27 -1.63 -0.98
CA ASN A 66 -3.27 -1.24 0.41
C ASN A 66 -3.22 0.28 0.51
N ARG A 67 -4.23 0.86 1.15
CA ARG A 67 -4.24 2.28 1.48
C ARG A 67 -3.86 2.43 2.94
N VAL A 68 -2.84 3.24 3.19
CA VAL A 68 -2.35 3.57 4.51
C VAL A 68 -2.68 5.02 4.80
N VAL A 69 -3.42 5.26 5.87
CA VAL A 69 -3.75 6.59 6.37
C VAL A 69 -3.09 6.74 7.74
N ILE A 70 -2.30 7.78 7.92
CA ILE A 70 -1.60 8.11 9.14
C ILE A 70 -2.39 9.20 9.85
N GLN A 71 -2.93 8.90 11.02
CA GLN A 71 -3.71 9.84 11.81
C GLN A 71 -3.18 9.92 13.24
N SER A 72 -3.31 11.08 13.87
CA SER A 72 -3.05 11.24 15.31
C SER A 72 -4.21 10.64 16.10
N ASP A 73 -3.92 9.70 17.00
CA ASP A 73 -4.95 9.11 17.86
C ASP A 73 -5.06 9.88 19.18
N VAL A 74 -6.25 10.42 19.44
CA VAL A 74 -6.56 11.26 20.61
C VAL A 74 -6.52 10.44 21.91
N VAL A 75 -6.79 9.14 21.85
CA VAL A 75 -6.78 8.21 22.99
C VAL A 75 -5.34 7.78 23.32
N LEU A 76 -4.44 7.78 22.34
CA LEU A 76 -3.03 7.41 22.50
C LEU A 76 -2.09 8.63 22.66
N ASN A 77 -2.53 9.70 23.34
CA ASN A 77 -1.75 10.93 23.55
C ASN A 77 -1.25 11.57 22.24
N CYS A 78 -2.08 11.62 21.20
CA CYS A 78 -1.74 12.16 19.88
C CYS A 78 -0.60 11.41 19.17
N ARG A 79 -0.29 10.18 19.57
CA ARG A 79 0.68 9.35 18.85
C ARG A 79 0.15 8.99 17.45
N PRO A 80 1.03 8.92 16.44
CA PRO A 80 0.64 8.53 15.10
C PRO A 80 0.19 7.07 15.09
N VAL A 81 -0.98 6.82 14.52
CA VAL A 81 -1.51 5.48 14.23
C VAL A 81 -1.75 5.32 12.73
N THR A 82 -1.56 4.11 12.24
CA THR A 82 -1.79 3.74 10.85
C THR A 82 -3.12 3.01 10.71
N GLN A 83 -4.07 3.59 9.99
CA GLN A 83 -5.23 2.88 9.50
C GLN A 83 -4.89 2.24 8.15
N ILE A 84 -5.05 0.92 8.07
CA ILE A 84 -4.69 0.12 6.90
C ILE A 84 -5.95 -0.45 6.26
N LEU A 85 -6.17 -0.15 4.99
CA LEU A 85 -7.30 -0.64 4.20
C LEU A 85 -6.77 -1.53 3.08
N VAL A 86 -6.92 -2.84 3.26
CA VAL A 86 -6.40 -3.86 2.35
C VAL A 86 -7.49 -4.37 1.42
N TRP A 87 -7.18 -4.42 0.13
CA TRP A 87 -7.94 -5.12 -0.89
C TRP A 87 -7.03 -6.09 -1.65
N ARG A 88 -7.56 -7.26 -2.00
CA ARG A 88 -6.83 -8.30 -2.75
C ARG A 88 -7.74 -8.99 -3.74
N ILE A 89 -7.22 -9.28 -4.93
CA ILE A 89 -7.94 -10.06 -5.94
C ILE A 89 -8.05 -11.52 -5.48
N ARG A 90 -9.15 -12.19 -5.85
CA ARG A 90 -9.40 -13.60 -5.48
C ARG A 90 -8.94 -14.60 -6.55
N THR A 91 -8.40 -14.13 -7.67
CA THR A 91 -8.01 -15.00 -8.78
C THR A 91 -6.88 -15.95 -8.35
N PRO A 92 -7.00 -17.27 -8.60
CA PRO A 92 -5.99 -18.25 -8.20
C PRO A 92 -4.58 -17.96 -8.71
N GLN A 93 -4.48 -17.30 -9.87
CA GLN A 93 -3.22 -16.93 -10.54
C GLN A 93 -2.31 -16.05 -9.66
N HIS A 94 -2.87 -15.24 -8.76
CA HIS A 94 -2.09 -14.38 -7.87
C HIS A 94 -1.85 -14.99 -6.48
N ARG A 95 -2.44 -16.16 -6.18
CA ARG A 95 -2.48 -16.73 -4.82
C ARG A 95 -1.09 -16.96 -4.23
N ALA A 96 -0.14 -17.40 -5.05
CA ALA A 96 1.24 -17.62 -4.62
C ALA A 96 1.92 -16.32 -4.19
N VAL A 97 1.77 -15.25 -4.98
CA VAL A 97 2.37 -13.94 -4.69
C VAL A 97 1.69 -13.28 -3.49
N LEU A 98 0.38 -13.40 -3.37
CA LEU A 98 -0.40 -12.78 -2.30
C LEU A 98 -0.22 -13.42 -0.92
N ARG A 99 0.20 -14.70 -0.85
CA ARG A 99 0.30 -15.45 0.41
C ARG A 99 1.27 -14.82 1.40
N ASP A 100 2.45 -14.43 0.94
CA ASP A 100 3.51 -13.89 1.80
C ASP A 100 3.61 -12.35 1.74
N LEU A 101 2.87 -11.74 0.83
CA LEU A 101 2.92 -10.29 0.57
C LEU A 101 2.40 -9.49 1.75
N ALA A 102 1.27 -9.88 2.33
CA ALA A 102 0.60 -9.10 3.36
C ALA A 102 1.48 -8.90 4.60
N GLY A 103 2.19 -9.94 5.04
CA GLY A 103 3.11 -9.86 6.18
C GLY A 103 4.34 -9.00 5.90
N LYS A 104 4.94 -9.15 4.70
CA LYS A 104 6.10 -8.35 4.29
C LYS A 104 5.74 -6.87 4.16
N VAL A 105 4.64 -6.57 3.47
CA VAL A 105 4.13 -5.19 3.28
C VAL A 105 3.82 -4.52 4.61
N PHE A 106 3.16 -5.24 5.53
CA PHE A 106 2.86 -4.71 6.85
C PHE A 106 4.14 -4.30 7.62
N LEU A 107 5.17 -5.15 7.62
CA LEU A 107 6.44 -4.87 8.29
C LEU A 107 7.15 -3.62 7.73
N ILE A 108 7.09 -3.41 6.42
CA ILE A 108 7.77 -2.27 5.77
C ILE A 108 7.08 -0.95 6.06
N ILE A 109 5.74 -0.93 5.97
CA ILE A 109 4.93 0.23 6.34
C ILE A 109 5.25 0.62 7.79
N SER A 110 5.24 -0.36 8.70
CA SER A 110 5.49 -0.09 10.11
C SER A 110 6.92 0.40 10.38
N LEU A 111 7.94 -0.02 9.65
CA LEU A 111 9.32 0.39 9.95
C LEU A 111 9.70 1.72 9.31
N ASN A 112 9.46 1.90 8.01
CA ASN A 112 9.93 3.09 7.30
C ASN A 112 9.11 4.34 7.63
N ASP A 113 7.79 4.21 7.75
CA ASP A 113 6.94 5.38 8.00
C ASP A 113 6.98 5.79 9.48
N ILE A 114 7.15 4.84 10.42
CA ILE A 114 7.42 5.18 11.83
C ILE A 114 8.76 5.91 11.96
N MET A 115 9.85 5.41 11.34
CA MET A 115 11.13 6.12 11.42
C MET A 115 11.09 7.52 10.79
N SER A 116 10.32 7.71 9.71
CA SER A 116 10.13 9.04 9.10
C SER A 116 9.38 10.05 10.00
N LEU A 117 8.60 9.55 10.97
CA LEU A 117 7.88 10.37 11.96
C LEU A 117 8.73 10.68 13.21
N TYR A 118 9.85 9.98 13.41
CA TYR A 118 10.78 10.20 14.52
C TYR A 118 12.06 10.96 14.14
N GLN A 119 12.26 11.27 12.85
CA GLN A 119 13.27 12.24 12.44
C GLN A 119 12.72 13.66 12.60
N ILE A 120 13.07 14.25 13.76
CA ILE A 120 13.20 15.71 13.96
C ILE A 120 14.32 16.22 13.06
#